data_AF-A0A933QYI4-F1
#
_entry.id   AF-A0A933QYI4-F1
#
_cell.length_a   1.000
_cell.length_b   1.000
_cell.length_c   1.000
_cell.angle_alpha   90.00
_cell.angle_beta   90.00
_cell.angle_gamma   90.00
#
_symmetry.space_group_name_H-M   'P 1'
#
loop_
_entity.id
_entity.type
_entity.pdbx_description
1 polymer ?
#
loop_
_entity_poly.entity_id
_entity_poly.type
_entity_poly.pdbx_seq_one_letter_code
_entity_poly.pdbx_strand_id
1 'polypeptide(L)'
;GKHKEVLCKTCHRGNLTDKLETGCIACHRADDVHRGKQGEDCARCHKESGWGDEVVFDHDLTRFPLIGLHATAPCEECHASTTFQDVAMRCNDCHAESDVHKRTLGDDCARCHNPNGWAFWQFDHDIATDFRLEGAHSGLVCQACHRDPLKGHEFDQSKLCVACHAADDKHRGRFGRQCERCHDQESFENVRVQP
;
A
#
# COMPACT_ATOMS: atom_id res chain seq x y z
N GLY A 1 36.54 15.38 15.30
CA GLY A 1 36.37 13.92 15.25
C GLY A 1 37.48 13.14 15.90
N LYS A 2 37.25 11.83 16.04
CA LYS A 2 38.24 10.83 16.44
C LYS A 2 39.47 10.80 15.51
N HIS A 3 39.33 11.29 14.26
CA HIS A 3 40.45 11.44 13.32
C HIS A 3 41.51 12.47 13.75
N LYS A 4 41.31 13.27 14.81
CA LYS A 4 42.34 14.16 15.34
C LYS A 4 43.48 13.42 16.05
N GLU A 5 43.23 12.18 16.50
CA GLU A 5 44.17 11.39 17.30
C GLU A 5 44.92 10.32 16.46
N VAL A 6 44.59 10.15 15.18
CA VAL A 6 45.24 9.16 14.31
C VAL A 6 46.51 9.72 13.68
N LEU A 7 47.50 8.83 13.49
CA LEU A 7 48.78 9.16 12.85
C LEU A 7 48.58 9.49 11.36
N CYS A 8 49.37 10.43 10.83
CA CYS A 8 49.28 10.86 9.43
C CYS A 8 49.40 9.69 8.43
N LYS A 9 50.29 8.73 8.72
CA LYS A 9 50.51 7.52 7.90
C LYS A 9 49.29 6.60 7.78
N THR A 10 48.31 6.75 8.67
CA THR A 10 47.07 5.96 8.63
C THR A 10 46.17 6.42 7.48
N CYS A 11 46.18 7.72 7.18
CA CYS A 11 45.45 8.29 6.05
C CYS A 11 46.33 8.30 4.78
N HIS A 12 47.60 8.67 4.91
CA HIS A 12 48.54 8.73 3.80
C HIS A 12 49.23 7.38 3.59
N ARG A 13 48.66 6.55 2.71
CA ARG A 13 49.24 5.27 2.27
C ARG A 13 50.37 5.42 1.24
N GLY A 14 50.55 6.62 0.70
CA GLY A 14 51.57 7.01 -0.27
C GLY A 14 52.45 8.15 0.24
N ASN A 15 52.68 9.18 -0.57
CA ASN A 15 53.43 10.35 -0.11
C ASN A 15 52.56 11.21 0.82
N LEU A 16 53.17 11.76 1.88
CA LEU A 16 52.50 12.65 2.83
C LEU A 16 52.04 13.97 2.19
N THR A 17 52.59 14.32 1.03
CA THR A 17 52.24 15.53 0.28
C THR A 17 51.09 15.32 -0.71
N ASP A 18 50.66 14.08 -0.95
CA ASP A 18 49.63 13.79 -1.92
C ASP A 18 48.26 14.29 -1.42
N LYS A 19 47.45 14.81 -2.35
CA LYS A 19 46.09 15.23 -2.05
C LYS A 19 45.24 14.00 -1.75
N LEU A 20 44.68 13.95 -0.54
CA LEU A 20 43.77 12.87 -0.14
C LEU A 20 42.33 13.19 -0.51
N GLU A 21 41.63 12.15 -0.94
CA GLU A 21 40.18 12.14 -0.97
C GLU A 21 39.67 12.06 0.48
N THR A 22 38.78 12.99 0.86
CA THR A 22 38.32 13.15 2.25
C THR A 22 36.92 12.58 2.47
N GLY A 23 36.29 12.02 1.43
CA GLY A 23 35.02 11.32 1.56
C GLY A 23 35.16 10.11 2.48
N CYS A 24 34.18 9.87 3.34
CA CYS A 24 34.24 8.79 4.34
C CYS A 24 34.57 7.44 3.68
N ILE A 25 33.93 7.13 2.56
CA ILE A 25 34.06 5.86 1.84
C ILE A 25 35.45 5.65 1.22
N ALA A 26 36.22 6.72 0.94
CA ALA A 26 37.54 6.61 0.35
C ALA A 26 38.52 5.82 1.24
N CYS A 27 38.32 5.90 2.55
CA CYS A 27 39.10 5.16 3.54
C CYS A 27 38.32 4.04 4.20
N HIS A 28 37.01 4.23 4.46
CA HIS A 28 36.18 3.35 5.27
C HIS A 28 35.27 2.41 4.46
N ARG A 29 35.57 2.16 3.18
CA ARG A 29 34.77 1.22 2.35
C ARG A 29 34.62 -0.17 2.95
N ALA A 30 35.67 -0.68 3.60
CA ALA A 30 35.65 -1.98 4.27
C ALA A 30 34.88 -1.97 5.61
N ASP A 31 34.70 -0.79 6.19
CA ASP A 31 33.99 -0.59 7.47
C ASP A 31 32.49 -0.35 7.26
N ASP A 32 32.03 -0.22 6.01
CA ASP A 32 30.62 0.01 5.70
C ASP A 32 29.76 -1.24 5.93
N VAL A 33 29.17 -1.30 7.12
CA VAL A 33 28.21 -2.34 7.52
C VAL A 33 26.93 -2.35 6.68
N HIS A 34 26.60 -1.26 5.99
CA HIS A 34 25.43 -1.16 5.12
C HIS A 34 25.67 -1.79 3.74
N ARG A 35 26.92 -2.15 3.42
CA ARG A 35 27.31 -2.79 2.15
C ARG A 35 26.85 -1.96 0.93
N GLY A 36 26.98 -0.65 1.01
CA GLY A 36 26.62 0.31 -0.03
C GLY A 36 25.13 0.62 -0.16
N LYS A 37 24.25 0.00 0.65
CA LYS A 37 22.79 0.16 0.50
C LYS A 37 22.29 1.58 0.85
N GLN A 38 23.00 2.33 1.69
CA GLN A 38 22.61 3.67 2.16
C GLN A 38 23.33 4.83 1.44
N GLY A 39 24.05 4.53 0.36
CA GLY A 39 24.87 5.50 -0.36
C GLY A 39 26.17 5.85 0.38
N GLU A 40 26.91 6.81 -0.16
CA GLU A 40 28.28 7.14 0.31
C GLU A 40 28.32 8.37 1.24
N ASP A 41 27.19 9.07 1.41
CA ASP A 41 27.09 10.27 2.25
C ASP A 41 26.83 9.90 3.72
N CYS A 42 27.85 9.31 4.35
CA CYS A 42 27.76 8.81 5.73
C CYS A 42 27.44 9.92 6.74
N ALA A 43 27.83 11.16 6.45
CA ALA A 43 27.66 12.32 7.33
C ALA A 43 26.20 12.74 7.53
N ARG A 44 25.27 12.20 6.72
CA ARG A 44 23.82 12.41 6.92
C ARG A 44 23.30 11.81 8.22
N CYS A 45 23.92 10.72 8.69
CA CYS A 45 23.47 9.98 9.86
C CYS A 45 24.57 9.81 10.91
N HIS A 46 25.82 9.66 10.48
CA HIS A 46 26.95 9.41 11.36
C HIS A 46 27.80 10.67 11.55
N LYS A 47 28.39 10.82 12.73
CA LYS A 47 29.39 11.88 13.01
C LYS A 47 30.76 11.26 13.23
N GLU A 48 31.81 11.90 12.74
CA GLU A 48 33.17 11.39 12.94
C GLU A 48 33.67 11.52 14.40
N SER A 49 32.93 12.23 15.26
CA SER A 49 33.16 12.28 16.71
C SER A 49 32.65 11.04 17.45
N GLY A 50 31.66 10.35 16.89
CA GLY A 50 30.96 9.24 17.52
C GLY A 50 30.03 8.56 16.50
N TRP A 51 30.46 7.42 15.96
CA TRP A 51 29.78 6.78 14.81
C TRP A 51 28.38 6.25 15.15
N GLY A 52 28.13 5.85 16.40
CA GLY A 52 26.82 5.36 16.86
C GLY A 52 26.11 6.28 17.85
N ASP A 53 26.75 7.37 18.30
CA ASP A 53 26.30 8.13 19.49
C ASP A 53 25.01 8.94 19.24
N GLU A 54 24.70 9.25 17.97
CA GLU A 54 23.51 10.02 17.59
C GLU A 54 22.69 9.36 16.46
N VAL A 55 22.98 8.10 16.15
CA VAL A 55 22.26 7.38 15.09
C VAL A 55 20.96 6.83 15.67
N VAL A 56 19.90 7.61 15.58
CA VAL A 56 18.54 7.11 15.80
C VAL A 56 18.06 6.50 14.50
N PHE A 57 17.75 5.21 14.50
CA PHE A 57 17.07 4.60 13.37
C PHE A 57 15.65 5.15 13.33
N ASP A 58 15.32 5.82 12.23
CA ASP A 58 14.01 6.41 11.99
C ASP A 58 13.30 5.65 10.87
N HIS A 59 12.19 4.99 11.21
CA HIS A 59 11.37 4.25 10.26
C HIS A 59 10.77 5.15 9.18
N ASP A 60 10.54 6.44 9.46
CA ASP A 60 9.97 7.39 8.50
C ASP A 60 10.90 7.69 7.32
N LEU A 61 12.20 7.38 7.49
CA LEU A 61 13.21 7.51 6.44
C LEU A 61 13.35 6.25 5.60
N THR A 62 12.60 5.19 5.90
CA THR A 62 12.65 3.92 5.17
C THR A 62 11.60 3.86 4.05
N ARG A 63 11.60 2.79 3.27
CA ARG A 63 10.54 2.53 2.29
C ARG A 63 9.21 2.10 2.92
N PHE A 64 9.21 1.85 4.21
CA PHE A 64 8.00 1.50 4.97
C PHE A 64 7.92 2.36 6.24
N PRO A 65 7.47 3.62 6.12
CA PRO A 65 7.15 4.46 7.27
C PRO A 65 6.10 3.80 8.15
N LEU A 66 6.32 3.79 9.46
CA LEU A 66 5.37 3.20 10.41
C LEU A 66 4.24 4.18 10.66
N ILE A 67 3.15 4.02 9.90
CA ILE A 67 1.94 4.84 10.04
C ILE A 67 0.86 4.14 10.84
N GLY A 68 0.19 4.89 11.71
CA GLY A 68 -0.95 4.43 12.47
C GLY A 68 -0.61 3.29 13.42
N LEU A 69 -1.41 2.22 13.35
CA LEU A 69 -1.27 1.07 14.25
C LEU A 69 0.07 0.33 14.06
N HIS A 70 0.69 0.42 12.88
CA HIS A 70 2.00 -0.19 12.65
C HIS A 70 3.11 0.42 13.54
N ALA A 71 2.97 1.67 13.98
CA ALA A 71 3.93 2.30 14.90
C ALA A 71 3.95 1.67 16.30
N THR A 72 2.91 0.90 16.64
CA THR A 72 2.81 0.18 17.92
C THR A 72 3.25 -1.28 17.85
N ALA A 73 3.56 -1.78 16.65
CA ALA A 73 3.98 -3.16 16.45
C ALA A 73 5.40 -3.37 17.03
N PRO A 74 5.62 -4.41 17.84
CA PRO A 74 6.96 -4.85 18.22
C PRO A 74 7.82 -5.13 16.99
N CYS A 75 9.12 -4.81 17.06
CA CYS A 75 10.06 -5.00 15.95
C CYS A 75 10.02 -6.43 15.39
N GLU A 76 9.85 -7.41 16.27
CA GLU A 76 9.97 -8.85 15.98
C GLU A 76 8.78 -9.38 15.18
N GLU A 77 7.66 -8.65 15.16
CA GLU A 77 6.49 -9.01 14.34
C GLU A 77 6.75 -8.81 12.85
N CYS A 78 7.66 -7.89 12.50
CA CYS A 78 8.08 -7.62 11.13
C CYS A 78 9.46 -8.21 10.83
N HIS A 79 10.39 -8.08 11.77
CA HIS A 79 11.78 -8.47 11.62
C HIS A 79 12.07 -9.82 12.27
N ALA A 80 11.85 -10.90 11.52
CA ALA A 80 12.17 -12.26 11.97
C ALA A 80 13.69 -12.52 12.12
N SER A 81 14.54 -11.62 11.63
CA SER A 81 15.99 -11.72 11.71
C SER A 81 16.60 -10.49 12.38
N THR A 82 17.70 -10.71 13.11
CA THR A 82 18.48 -9.66 13.76
C THR A 82 19.26 -8.78 12.79
N THR A 83 19.19 -9.07 11.48
CA THR A 83 19.76 -8.19 10.45
C THR A 83 18.85 -7.01 10.11
N PHE A 84 17.59 -7.00 10.57
CA PHE A 84 16.61 -5.92 10.35
C PHE A 84 16.49 -5.48 8.88
N GLN A 85 16.58 -6.45 7.97
CA GLN A 85 16.55 -6.27 6.52
C GLN A 85 15.51 -7.20 5.89
N ASP A 86 15.17 -6.91 4.64
CA ASP A 86 14.42 -7.81 3.74
C ASP A 86 13.03 -8.21 4.24
N VAL A 87 12.30 -7.26 4.82
CA VAL A 87 10.88 -7.41 5.18
C VAL A 87 10.01 -7.04 3.98
N ALA A 88 9.00 -7.86 3.72
CA ALA A 88 8.01 -7.61 2.68
C ALA A 88 7.07 -6.47 3.11
N MET A 89 6.69 -5.61 2.16
CA MET A 89 6.03 -4.31 2.47
C MET A 89 4.58 -4.23 2.00
N ARG A 90 4.05 -5.23 1.29
CA ARG A 90 2.66 -5.19 0.85
C ARG A 90 1.77 -5.65 1.99
N CYS A 91 0.58 -5.07 2.10
CA CYS A 91 -0.38 -5.38 3.17
C CYS A 91 -0.61 -6.90 3.30
N ASN A 92 -0.84 -7.58 2.17
CA ASN A 92 -1.10 -9.02 2.15
C ASN A 92 0.13 -9.89 2.41
N ASP A 93 1.35 -9.36 2.42
CA ASP A 93 2.53 -10.15 2.80
C ASP A 93 2.49 -10.49 4.30
N CYS A 94 1.85 -9.66 5.13
CA CYS A 94 1.60 -9.91 6.55
C CYS A 94 0.14 -10.25 6.88
N HIS A 95 -0.82 -9.64 6.17
CA HIS A 95 -2.25 -9.73 6.48
C HIS A 95 -3.04 -10.70 5.59
N ALA A 96 -2.39 -11.60 4.84
CA ALA A 96 -3.08 -12.57 3.97
C ALA A 96 -4.18 -13.36 4.70
N GLU A 97 -3.90 -13.82 5.91
CA GLU A 97 -4.86 -14.62 6.71
C GLU A 97 -5.97 -13.77 7.32
N SER A 98 -5.75 -12.46 7.47
CA SER A 98 -6.74 -11.51 7.97
C SER A 98 -7.58 -10.87 6.86
N ASP A 99 -7.22 -11.09 5.59
CA ASP A 99 -7.97 -10.56 4.46
C ASP A 99 -9.30 -11.29 4.25
N VAL A 100 -10.36 -10.68 4.78
CA VAL A 100 -11.74 -11.15 4.61
C VAL A 100 -12.19 -11.19 3.16
N HIS A 101 -11.55 -10.43 2.26
CA HIS A 101 -11.87 -10.40 0.84
C HIS A 101 -11.21 -11.54 0.06
N LYS A 102 -10.29 -12.29 0.67
CA LYS A 102 -9.60 -13.43 0.05
C LYS A 102 -8.96 -13.03 -1.29
N ARG A 103 -8.40 -11.83 -1.37
CA ARG A 103 -7.72 -11.25 -2.53
C ARG A 103 -8.61 -11.04 -3.77
N THR A 104 -9.93 -11.11 -3.61
CA THR A 104 -10.88 -10.88 -4.71
C THR A 104 -10.95 -9.43 -5.16
N LEU A 105 -10.58 -8.48 -4.29
CA LEU A 105 -10.54 -7.05 -4.57
C LEU A 105 -9.14 -6.52 -4.97
N GLY A 106 -8.19 -7.41 -5.27
CA GLY A 106 -6.80 -7.03 -5.54
C GLY A 106 -5.94 -6.93 -4.27
N ASP A 107 -4.76 -6.30 -4.40
CA ASP A 107 -3.77 -6.15 -3.31
C ASP A 107 -3.56 -4.70 -2.84
N ASP A 108 -4.22 -3.74 -3.49
CA ASP A 108 -4.21 -2.32 -3.09
C ASP A 108 -5.25 -2.04 -1.98
N CYS A 109 -4.96 -2.55 -0.78
CA CYS A 109 -5.83 -2.41 0.38
C CYS A 109 -6.08 -0.93 0.75
N ALA A 110 -5.13 -0.04 0.45
CA ALA A 110 -5.16 1.38 0.81
C ALA A 110 -6.24 2.18 0.07
N ARG A 111 -6.84 1.62 -1.00
CA ARG A 111 -8.00 2.22 -1.67
C ARG A 111 -9.23 2.29 -0.78
N CYS A 112 -9.38 1.31 0.10
CA CYS A 112 -10.56 1.16 0.93
C CYS A 112 -10.22 1.30 2.41
N HIS A 113 -9.07 0.78 2.85
CA HIS A 113 -8.69 0.70 4.25
C HIS A 113 -7.56 1.66 4.60
N ASN A 114 -7.47 2.01 5.89
CA ASN A 114 -6.43 2.88 6.41
C ASN A 114 -5.71 2.23 7.60
N PRO A 115 -4.37 2.26 7.65
CA PRO A 115 -3.59 1.67 8.75
C PRO A 115 -3.74 2.42 10.10
N ASN A 116 -4.29 3.65 10.10
CA ASN A 116 -4.69 4.33 11.33
C ASN A 116 -5.96 3.70 11.97
N GLY A 117 -6.73 2.95 11.18
CA GLY A 117 -7.80 2.09 11.67
C GLY A 117 -8.66 1.56 10.53
N TRP A 118 -8.73 0.23 10.46
CA TRP A 118 -9.23 -0.51 9.29
C TRP A 118 -10.69 -0.23 8.92
N ALA A 119 -11.50 0.17 9.91
CA ALA A 119 -12.93 0.45 9.76
C ALA A 119 -13.27 1.94 9.55
N PHE A 120 -12.30 2.85 9.71
CA PHE A 120 -12.56 4.30 9.68
C PHE A 120 -12.62 4.87 8.26
N TRP A 121 -11.81 4.33 7.36
CA TRP A 121 -11.92 4.63 5.94
C TRP A 121 -12.65 3.46 5.32
N GLN A 122 -13.80 3.73 4.72
CA GLN A 122 -14.57 2.75 3.99
C GLN A 122 -14.85 3.33 2.61
N PHE A 123 -14.64 2.49 1.61
CA PHE A 123 -15.03 2.79 0.25
C PHE A 123 -16.52 3.08 0.19
N ASP A 124 -16.88 4.26 -0.29
CA ASP A 124 -18.26 4.63 -0.57
C ASP A 124 -18.55 4.37 -2.05
N HIS A 125 -19.34 3.33 -2.33
CA HIS A 125 -19.68 2.90 -3.67
C HIS A 125 -20.44 3.97 -4.46
N ASP A 126 -21.26 4.79 -3.80
CA ASP A 126 -22.07 5.82 -4.43
C ASP A 126 -21.24 7.02 -4.88
N ILE A 127 -20.12 7.28 -4.20
CA ILE A 127 -19.19 8.36 -4.55
C ILE A 127 -18.14 7.87 -5.55
N ALA A 128 -17.69 6.63 -5.39
CA ALA A 128 -16.58 6.08 -6.16
C ALA A 128 -16.99 5.47 -7.51
N THR A 129 -18.29 5.28 -7.76
CA THR A 129 -18.80 4.65 -8.99
C THR A 129 -20.04 5.37 -9.52
N ASP A 130 -20.36 5.17 -10.81
CA ASP A 130 -21.60 5.72 -11.38
C ASP A 130 -22.85 4.83 -11.14
N PHE A 131 -22.74 3.78 -10.31
CA PHE A 131 -23.88 2.93 -9.97
C PHE A 131 -24.16 3.04 -8.47
N ARG A 132 -25.26 3.73 -8.12
CA ARG A 132 -25.62 3.95 -6.72
C ARG A 132 -26.34 2.75 -6.12
N LEU A 133 -25.98 2.37 -4.90
CA LEU A 133 -26.59 1.25 -4.16
C LEU A 133 -27.81 1.73 -3.36
N GLU A 134 -28.89 1.97 -4.08
CA GLU A 134 -30.17 2.46 -3.55
C GLU A 134 -31.32 1.47 -3.80
N GLY A 135 -32.44 1.70 -3.11
CA GLY A 135 -33.61 0.81 -3.13
C GLY A 135 -33.26 -0.62 -2.77
N ALA A 136 -33.69 -1.58 -3.61
CA ALA A 136 -33.45 -3.00 -3.41
C ALA A 136 -31.96 -3.41 -3.51
N HIS A 137 -31.10 -2.55 -4.07
CA HIS A 137 -29.65 -2.78 -4.12
C HIS A 137 -28.91 -2.24 -2.90
N SER A 138 -29.60 -1.51 -2.01
CA SER A 138 -28.98 -0.94 -0.81
C SER A 138 -28.52 -2.04 0.15
N GLY A 139 -27.30 -1.89 0.66
CA GLY A 139 -26.71 -2.83 1.61
C GLY A 139 -26.25 -4.17 1.02
N LEU A 140 -26.27 -4.32 -0.31
CA LEU A 140 -25.68 -5.48 -0.96
C LEU A 140 -24.16 -5.51 -0.75
N VAL A 141 -23.63 -6.71 -0.48
CA VAL A 141 -22.19 -6.94 -0.43
C VAL A 141 -21.61 -6.94 -1.84
N CYS A 142 -20.33 -6.57 -1.99
CA CYS A 142 -19.67 -6.44 -3.29
C CYS A 142 -19.86 -7.68 -4.18
N GLN A 143 -19.76 -8.88 -3.59
CA GLN A 143 -19.85 -10.16 -4.30
C GLN A 143 -21.26 -10.50 -4.81
N ALA A 144 -22.29 -9.78 -4.38
CA ALA A 144 -23.64 -9.94 -4.92
C ALA A 144 -23.67 -9.60 -6.42
N CYS A 145 -22.91 -8.58 -6.81
CA CYS A 145 -22.78 -8.12 -8.18
C CYS A 145 -21.43 -8.53 -8.79
N HIS A 146 -20.32 -8.28 -8.10
CA HIS A 146 -18.97 -8.55 -8.57
C HIS A 146 -18.55 -10.00 -8.29
N ARG A 147 -18.95 -10.90 -9.19
CA ARG A 147 -18.69 -12.34 -9.06
C ARG A 147 -17.30 -12.76 -9.51
N ASP A 148 -16.71 -11.97 -10.39
CA ASP A 148 -15.34 -12.17 -10.87
C ASP A 148 -14.35 -11.36 -10.04
N PRO A 149 -13.14 -11.90 -9.77
CA PRO A 149 -12.08 -11.14 -9.12
C PRO A 149 -11.70 -9.89 -9.92
N LEU A 150 -11.25 -8.86 -9.22
CA LEU A 150 -10.74 -7.63 -9.82
C LEU A 150 -9.61 -7.96 -10.81
N LYS A 151 -9.73 -7.49 -12.06
CA LYS A 151 -8.68 -7.63 -13.08
C LYS A 151 -7.99 -6.29 -13.24
N GLY A 152 -6.77 -6.20 -12.71
CA GLY A 152 -6.06 -4.92 -12.64
C GLY A 152 -6.75 -4.01 -11.61
N HIS A 153 -7.29 -2.88 -12.06
CA HIS A 153 -7.86 -1.85 -11.18
C HIS A 153 -9.38 -1.65 -11.36
N GLU A 154 -10.03 -2.45 -12.21
CA GLU A 154 -11.44 -2.28 -12.58
C GLU A 154 -12.23 -3.60 -12.54
N PHE A 155 -13.51 -3.50 -12.19
CA PHE A 155 -14.48 -4.59 -12.33
C PHE A 155 -15.20 -4.48 -13.66
N ASP A 156 -15.29 -5.58 -14.40
CA ASP A 156 -16.07 -5.68 -15.64
C ASP A 156 -17.52 -6.09 -15.34
N GLN A 157 -18.22 -5.28 -14.53
CA GLN A 157 -19.61 -5.52 -14.18
C GLN A 157 -20.53 -4.58 -14.95
N SER A 158 -21.50 -5.15 -15.67
CA SER A 158 -22.49 -4.35 -16.38
C SER A 158 -23.47 -3.68 -15.42
N LYS A 159 -23.74 -2.38 -15.65
CA LYS A 159 -24.75 -1.58 -14.94
C LYS A 159 -26.17 -1.77 -15.47
N LEU A 160 -26.33 -2.51 -16.58
CA LEU A 160 -27.65 -2.73 -17.20
C LEU A 160 -28.46 -3.71 -16.35
N CYS A 161 -29.70 -3.35 -16.00
CA CYS A 161 -30.58 -4.17 -15.16
C CYS A 161 -30.66 -5.62 -15.65
N VAL A 162 -30.88 -5.79 -16.97
CA VAL A 162 -31.02 -7.11 -17.60
C VAL A 162 -29.75 -7.95 -17.56
N ALA A 163 -28.57 -7.37 -17.32
CA ALA A 163 -27.35 -8.17 -17.18
C ALA A 163 -27.39 -9.09 -15.95
N CYS A 164 -28.12 -8.67 -14.90
CA CYS A 164 -28.34 -9.45 -13.68
C CYS A 164 -29.76 -10.05 -13.64
N HIS A 165 -30.75 -9.28 -14.08
CA HIS A 165 -32.18 -9.57 -13.93
C HIS A 165 -32.85 -10.14 -15.19
N ALA A 166 -32.08 -10.74 -16.11
CA ALA A 166 -32.65 -11.37 -17.32
C ALA A 166 -33.69 -12.44 -16.98
N ALA A 167 -33.48 -13.18 -15.88
CA ALA A 167 -34.41 -14.22 -15.42
C ALA A 167 -35.69 -13.64 -14.79
N ASP A 168 -35.63 -12.39 -14.30
CA ASP A 168 -36.76 -11.72 -13.66
C ASP A 168 -37.67 -11.00 -14.67
N ASP A 169 -37.22 -10.85 -15.92
CA ASP A 169 -37.98 -10.19 -16.98
C ASP A 169 -39.22 -11.01 -17.42
N LYS A 170 -40.37 -10.66 -16.85
CA LYS A 170 -41.69 -11.23 -17.19
C LYS A 170 -42.10 -10.94 -18.64
N HIS A 171 -41.48 -9.96 -19.30
CA HIS A 171 -41.79 -9.60 -20.68
C HIS A 171 -41.05 -10.45 -21.71
N ARG A 172 -40.08 -11.28 -21.27
CA ARG A 172 -39.30 -12.17 -22.13
C ARG A 172 -38.61 -11.42 -23.28
N GLY A 173 -38.01 -10.27 -22.98
CA GLY A 173 -37.25 -9.43 -23.89
C GLY A 173 -38.06 -8.57 -24.86
N ARG A 174 -39.39 -8.56 -24.77
CA ARG A 174 -40.27 -7.86 -25.74
C ARG A 174 -40.10 -6.34 -25.78
N PHE A 175 -39.66 -5.71 -24.69
CA PHE A 175 -39.54 -4.25 -24.58
C PHE A 175 -38.09 -3.75 -24.57
N GLY A 176 -37.15 -4.59 -24.98
CA GLY A 176 -35.72 -4.25 -24.99
C GLY A 176 -35.06 -4.39 -23.61
N ARG A 177 -33.93 -3.68 -23.43
CA ARG A 177 -33.02 -3.85 -22.28
C ARG A 177 -33.04 -2.69 -21.26
N GLN A 178 -33.79 -1.62 -21.57
CA GLN A 178 -33.86 -0.39 -20.78
C GLN A 178 -35.03 -0.47 -19.79
N CYS A 179 -34.91 -1.35 -18.81
CA CYS A 179 -35.95 -1.61 -17.81
C CYS A 179 -36.30 -0.34 -17.01
N GLU A 180 -35.30 0.50 -16.76
CA GLU A 180 -35.36 1.76 -16.01
C GLU A 180 -36.30 2.82 -16.62
N ARG A 181 -36.72 2.64 -17.88
CA ARG A 181 -37.70 3.53 -18.52
C ARG A 181 -39.11 3.37 -17.97
N CYS A 182 -39.41 2.18 -17.44
CA CYS A 182 -40.72 1.82 -16.95
C CYS A 182 -40.68 1.38 -15.48
N HIS A 183 -39.56 0.82 -15.01
CA HIS A 183 -39.40 0.31 -13.66
C HIS A 183 -38.41 1.15 -12.86
N ASP A 184 -38.51 1.07 -11.53
CA ASP A 184 -37.53 1.67 -10.63
C ASP A 184 -36.73 0.61 -9.86
N GLN A 185 -35.69 1.05 -9.16
CA GLN A 185 -34.78 0.19 -8.40
C GLN A 185 -35.32 -0.25 -7.04
N GLU A 186 -36.51 0.23 -6.63
CA GLU A 186 -37.17 -0.23 -5.41
C GLU A 186 -37.86 -1.58 -5.67
N SER A 187 -38.53 -1.71 -6.82
CA SER A 187 -39.17 -2.95 -7.24
C SER A 187 -39.53 -2.94 -8.73
N PHE A 188 -39.35 -4.08 -9.41
CA PHE A 188 -39.86 -4.28 -10.77
C PHE A 188 -41.40 -4.27 -10.85
N GLU A 189 -42.11 -4.35 -9.72
CA GLU A 189 -43.57 -4.20 -9.69
C GLU A 189 -43.99 -2.73 -9.77
N ASN A 190 -43.10 -1.81 -9.40
CA ASN A 190 -43.34 -0.38 -9.56
C ASN A 190 -43.21 -0.03 -11.04
N VAL A 191 -44.26 0.58 -11.59
CA VAL A 191 -44.27 1.05 -12.98
C VAL A 191 -44.42 2.56 -13.00
N ARG A 192 -43.40 3.25 -13.49
CA ARG A 192 -43.40 4.68 -13.77
C ARG A 192 -43.32 4.87 -15.27
N VAL A 193 -44.48 5.04 -15.92
CA VAL A 193 -44.50 5.47 -17.32
C VAL A 193 -44.24 6.96 -17.32
N GLN A 194 -43.01 7.38 -17.59
CA GLN A 194 -42.76 8.78 -17.93
C GLN A 194 -43.50 9.08 -19.25
N PRO A 195 -44.24 10.21 -19.35
CA PRO A 195 -44.94 10.60 -20.57
C PRO A 195 -43.99 10.83 -21.76
#